data_AF-A0A6S6SV54-F1
#
_entry.id   AF-A0A6S6SV54-F1
#
_cell.length_a   1.000
_cell.length_b   1.000
_cell.length_c   1.000
_cell.angle_alpha   90.00
_cell.angle_beta   90.00
_cell.angle_gamma   90.00
#
_symmetry.space_group_name_H-M   'P 1'
#
loop_
_entity.id
_entity.type
_entity.pdbx_description
1 polymer ?
#
loop_
_entity_poly.entity_id
_entity_poly.type
_entity_poly.pdbx_seq_one_letter_code
_entity_poly.pdbx_strand_id
1 'polypeptide(L)'
;MNEDEILEESTPLRDEVENHVRKLVRPLKDENELKAVLKTKLTKKEFKILNAWANNDDIETLKEKIGMDEERYGDLSVKLVKKLNQEKLKQEMCY
;
A
#
# COMPACT_ATOMS: atom_id res chain seq x y z
N MET A 1 -35.99 -0.55 6.82
CA MET A 1 -36.06 -0.56 5.34
C MET A 1 -35.21 0.61 4.90
N ASN A 2 -34.07 0.48 4.27
CA ASN A 2 -33.25 -0.65 3.87
C ASN A 2 -31.80 -0.18 4.00
N GLU A 3 -30.94 -1.15 4.31
CA GLU A 3 -29.52 -1.21 3.96
C GLU A 3 -28.67 0.02 4.29
N ASP A 4 -27.84 -0.15 5.32
CA ASP A 4 -26.42 0.20 5.30
C ASP A 4 -25.87 0.18 3.86
N GLU A 5 -26.04 1.29 3.15
CA GLU A 5 -25.25 1.61 1.99
C GLU A 5 -23.89 2.01 2.55
N ILE A 6 -23.11 0.99 2.94
CA ILE A 6 -21.67 1.13 3.09
C ILE A 6 -21.20 1.42 1.67
N LEU A 7 -21.23 2.71 1.31
CA LEU A 7 -20.43 3.24 0.22
C LEU A 7 -19.02 2.72 0.51
N GLU A 8 -18.49 1.88 -0.38
CA GLU A 8 -17.08 1.49 -0.34
C GLU A 8 -16.26 2.78 -0.29
N GLU A 9 -15.87 3.20 0.91
CA GLU A 9 -15.06 4.40 1.09
C GLU A 9 -13.69 4.08 0.50
N SER A 10 -13.41 4.61 -0.70
CA SER A 10 -12.07 4.67 -1.26
C SER A 10 -11.14 5.29 -0.22
N THR A 11 -10.25 4.48 0.35
CA THR A 11 -9.30 4.97 1.33
C THR A 11 -7.98 5.30 0.66
N PRO A 12 -7.22 6.30 1.16
CA PRO A 12 -5.98 6.72 0.51
C PRO A 12 -4.98 5.58 0.31
N LEU A 13 -4.99 4.59 1.23
CA LEU A 13 -4.15 3.41 1.13
C LEU A 13 -4.57 2.50 -0.04
N ARG A 14 -5.88 2.33 -0.24
CA ARG A 14 -6.40 1.49 -1.32
C ARG A 14 -6.05 2.13 -2.67
N ASP A 15 -6.39 3.40 -2.87
CA ASP A 15 -6.06 4.16 -4.08
C ASP A 15 -4.57 4.06 -4.42
N GLU A 16 -3.70 4.20 -3.42
CA GLU A 16 -2.26 4.16 -3.66
C GLU A 16 -1.76 2.76 -4.05
N VAL A 17 -2.34 1.71 -3.47
CA VAL A 17 -2.04 0.34 -3.92
C VAL A 17 -2.49 0.15 -5.36
N GLU A 18 -3.67 0.64 -5.73
CA GLU A 18 -4.18 0.54 -7.11
C GLU A 18 -3.29 1.29 -8.11
N ASN A 19 -2.80 2.48 -7.75
CA ASN A 19 -1.87 3.27 -8.57
C ASN A 19 -0.57 2.53 -8.90
N HIS A 20 -0.05 1.76 -7.94
CA HIS A 20 1.20 1.03 -8.12
C HIS A 20 1.03 -0.39 -8.67
N VAL A 21 -0.17 -0.95 -8.63
CA VAL A 21 -0.46 -2.28 -9.15
C VAL A 21 -0.90 -2.20 -10.62
N ARG A 22 -0.08 -2.74 -11.52
CA ARG A 22 -0.30 -2.64 -12.98
C ARG A 22 -1.61 -3.25 -13.49
N LYS A 23 -2.08 -4.30 -12.82
CA LYS A 23 -3.29 -5.04 -13.19
C LYS A 23 -3.79 -5.76 -11.96
N LEU A 24 -5.01 -5.44 -11.55
CA LEU A 24 -5.80 -6.18 -10.58
C LEU A 24 -6.78 -7.08 -11.35
N VAL A 25 -6.87 -8.34 -10.92
CA VAL A 25 -7.80 -9.32 -11.51
C VAL A 25 -9.14 -9.32 -10.75
N ARG A 26 -9.10 -8.87 -9.49
CA ARG A 26 -10.20 -8.82 -8.54
C ARG A 26 -10.11 -7.53 -7.73
N PRO A 27 -11.22 -7.06 -7.14
CA PRO A 27 -11.21 -5.92 -6.23
C PRO A 27 -10.31 -6.19 -5.01
N LEU A 28 -9.73 -5.12 -4.48
CA LEU A 28 -8.97 -5.17 -3.24
C LEU A 28 -9.90 -5.44 -2.05
N LYS A 29 -9.38 -6.11 -1.03
CA LYS A 29 -10.06 -6.30 0.26
C LYS A 29 -10.39 -4.97 0.93
N ASP A 30 -11.30 -4.99 1.89
CA ASP A 30 -11.60 -3.87 2.78
C ASP A 30 -10.35 -3.32 3.45
N GLU A 31 -10.36 -2.03 3.83
CA GLU A 31 -9.17 -1.35 4.35
C GLU A 31 -8.48 -2.13 5.47
N ASN A 32 -9.24 -2.62 6.46
CA ASN A 32 -8.69 -3.33 7.60
C ASN A 32 -7.97 -4.63 7.19
N GLU A 33 -8.58 -5.40 6.28
CA GLU A 33 -8.01 -6.63 5.78
C GLU A 33 -6.81 -6.37 4.86
N LEU A 34 -6.93 -5.43 3.93
CA LEU A 34 -5.85 -5.00 3.05
C LEU A 34 -4.63 -4.56 3.87
N LYS A 35 -4.85 -3.73 4.89
CA LYS A 35 -3.81 -3.27 5.81
C LYS A 35 -3.18 -4.42 6.60
N ALA A 36 -3.97 -5.42 7.03
CA ALA A 36 -3.44 -6.59 7.72
C ALA A 36 -2.55 -7.44 6.80
N VAL A 37 -2.98 -7.67 5.56
CA VAL A 37 -2.19 -8.37 4.54
C VAL A 37 -0.90 -7.62 4.24
N LEU A 38 -0.98 -6.31 3.95
CA LEU A 38 0.19 -5.47 3.68
C LEU A 38 1.17 -5.46 4.85
N LYS A 39 0.70 -5.30 6.10
CA LYS A 39 1.56 -5.36 7.29
C LYS A 39 2.24 -6.71 7.50
N THR A 40 1.61 -7.79 7.05
CA THR A 40 2.15 -9.15 7.17
C THR A 40 3.17 -9.44 6.07
N LYS A 41 2.98 -8.90 4.86
CA LYS A 41 3.79 -9.22 3.67
C LYS A 41 4.89 -8.19 3.40
N LEU A 42 4.70 -6.94 3.80
CA LEU A 42 5.68 -5.87 3.69
C LEU A 42 6.51 -5.76 4.97
N THR A 43 7.73 -5.27 4.84
CA THR A 43 8.52 -4.85 6.00
C THR A 43 7.95 -3.56 6.59
N LYS A 44 8.29 -3.25 7.84
CA LYS A 44 7.87 -2.00 8.50
C LYS A 44 8.27 -0.75 7.72
N LYS A 45 9.43 -0.75 7.03
CA LYS A 45 9.90 0.38 6.23
C LYS A 45 9.10 0.52 4.94
N GLU A 46 8.89 -0.59 4.22
CA GLU A 46 8.04 -0.62 3.02
C GLU A 46 6.61 -0.16 3.33
N PHE A 47 6.02 -0.65 4.42
CA PHE A 47 4.67 -0.25 4.81
C PHE A 47 4.59 1.25 5.17
N LYS A 48 5.62 1.80 5.85
CA LYS A 48 5.68 3.24 6.15
C LYS A 48 5.77 4.09 4.88
N ILE A 49 6.55 3.67 3.90
CA ILE A 49 6.67 4.37 2.61
C ILE A 49 5.33 4.35 1.88
N LEU A 50 4.71 3.17 1.75
CA LEU A 50 3.39 3.04 1.12
C LEU A 50 2.34 3.92 1.80
N ASN A 51 2.34 3.94 3.15
CA ASN A 51 1.42 4.77 3.91
C ASN A 51 1.69 6.27 3.71
N ALA A 52 2.96 6.67 3.59
CA ALA A 52 3.31 8.06 3.34
C ALA A 52 2.87 8.52 1.95
N TRP A 53 3.04 7.67 0.93
CA TRP A 53 2.52 7.93 -0.42
C TRP A 53 1.00 8.15 -0.40
N ALA A 54 0.28 7.21 0.21
CA ALA A 54 -1.17 7.28 0.38
C ALA A 54 -1.65 8.57 1.06
N ASN A 55 -0.94 9.04 2.10
CA ASN A 55 -1.33 10.23 2.86
C ASN A 55 -0.73 11.53 2.30
N ASN A 56 -0.02 11.49 1.17
CA ASN A 56 0.76 12.62 0.64
C ASN A 56 1.70 13.23 1.70
N ASP A 57 2.25 12.38 2.56
CA ASP A 57 3.24 12.79 3.56
C ASP A 57 4.55 13.21 2.90
N ASP A 58 5.25 14.14 3.54
CA ASP A 58 6.57 14.56 3.10
C ASP A 58 7.59 13.42 3.22
N ILE A 59 8.07 12.96 2.06
CA ILE A 59 8.99 11.83 1.96
C ILE A 59 10.37 12.17 2.52
N GLU A 60 10.78 13.43 2.47
CA GLU A 60 12.05 13.87 3.06
C GLU A 60 12.03 13.74 4.57
N THR A 61 10.99 14.24 5.21
CA THR A 61 10.73 14.08 6.64
C THR A 61 10.60 12.61 7.03
N LEU A 62 9.95 11.78 6.19
CA LEU A 62 9.87 10.34 6.44
C LEU A 62 11.26 9.70 6.42
N LYS A 63 12.05 9.97 5.37
CA LYS A 63 13.43 9.48 5.19
C LYS A 63 14.27 9.78 6.42
N GLU A 64 14.21 11.01 6.93
CA GLU A 64 14.89 11.42 8.17
C GLU A 64 14.39 10.62 9.39
N LYS A 65 13.05 10.52 9.58
CA LYS A 65 12.44 9.76 10.69
C LYS A 65 12.80 8.28 10.71
N ILE A 66 13.00 7.66 9.54
CA ILE A 66 13.33 6.23 9.43
C ILE A 66 14.83 5.97 9.20
N GLY A 67 15.66 7.03 9.22
CA GLY A 67 17.10 6.96 9.00
C GLY A 67 17.45 6.34 7.65
N MET A 68 16.92 6.89 6.56
CA MET A 68 17.05 6.39 5.21
C MET A 68 17.51 7.47 4.24
N ASP A 69 18.60 7.20 3.54
CA ASP A 69 19.13 8.07 2.49
C ASP A 69 18.37 7.90 1.17
N GLU A 70 18.54 8.86 0.25
CA GLU A 70 17.84 8.88 -1.05
C GLU A 70 18.09 7.62 -1.90
N GLU A 71 19.33 7.15 -1.99
CA GLU A 71 19.66 5.95 -2.76
C GLU A 71 18.92 4.71 -2.22
N ARG A 72 18.93 4.55 -0.90
CA ARG A 72 18.24 3.45 -0.21
C ARG A 72 16.73 3.55 -0.38
N TYR A 73 16.20 4.76 -0.32
CA TYR A 73 14.78 5.02 -0.57
C TYR A 73 14.41 4.63 -2.01
N GLY A 74 15.19 5.04 -3.00
CA GLY A 74 14.97 4.70 -4.41
C GLY A 74 14.94 3.18 -4.63
N ASP A 75 15.94 2.46 -4.12
CA ASP A 75 15.98 1.00 -4.21
C ASP A 75 14.80 0.33 -3.49
N LEU A 76 14.45 0.79 -2.28
CA LEU A 76 13.33 0.22 -1.52
C LEU A 76 11.98 0.49 -2.19
N SER A 77 11.80 1.68 -2.78
CA SER A 77 10.58 2.07 -3.49
C SER A 77 10.37 1.21 -4.74
N VAL A 78 11.43 1.00 -5.52
CA VAL A 78 11.37 0.10 -6.69
C VAL A 78 11.08 -1.33 -6.26
N LYS A 79 11.70 -1.81 -5.17
CA LYS A 79 11.42 -3.14 -4.60
C LYS A 79 9.99 -3.26 -4.09
N LEU A 80 9.46 -2.23 -3.44
CA LEU A 80 8.08 -2.17 -2.96
C LEU A 80 7.09 -2.29 -4.12
N VAL A 81 7.23 -1.48 -5.18
CA VAL A 81 6.36 -1.55 -6.36
C VAL A 81 6.45 -2.92 -7.04
N LYS A 82 7.65 -3.49 -7.16
CA LYS A 82 7.83 -4.86 -7.66
C LYS A 82 7.12 -5.88 -6.78
N LYS A 83 7.18 -5.73 -5.46
CA LYS A 83 6.53 -6.62 -4.48
C LYS A 83 5.01 -6.53 -4.56
N LEU A 84 4.43 -5.32 -4.61
CA LEU A 84 2.99 -5.09 -4.84
C LEU A 84 2.50 -5.77 -6.12
N ASN A 85 3.37 -5.88 -7.14
CA ASN A 85 3.06 -6.52 -8.39
C ASN A 85 3.29 -8.05 -8.44
N GLN A 86 3.75 -8.68 -7.36
CA GLN A 86 3.87 -10.14 -7.31
C GLN A 86 2.48 -10.78 -7.28
N GLU A 87 2.23 -11.77 -8.14
CA GLU A 87 0.91 -12.42 -8.23
C GLU A 87 0.44 -12.97 -6.88
N LYS A 88 1.34 -13.56 -6.10
CA LYS A 88 1.03 -14.04 -4.76
C LYS A 88 0.54 -12.93 -3.84
N LEU A 89 1.16 -11.75 -3.87
CA LEU A 89 0.71 -10.64 -3.03
C LEU A 89 -0.62 -10.07 -3.54
N LYS A 90 -0.80 -9.93 -4.85
CA LYS A 90 -2.08 -9.50 -5.44
C LYS A 90 -3.23 -10.42 -5.03
N GLN A 91 -3.04 -11.73 -5.10
CA GLN A 91 -4.05 -12.70 -4.69
C GLN A 91 -4.41 -12.59 -3.20
N GLU A 92 -3.45 -12.29 -2.33
CA GLU A 92 -3.70 -12.13 -0.90
C GLU A 92 -4.39 -10.80 -0.57
N MET A 93 -4.11 -9.74 -1.35
CA MET A 93 -4.71 -8.41 -1.18
C MET A 93 -6.11 -8.31 -1.78
N CYS A 94 -6.48 -9.21 -2.68
CA CYS A 94 -7.81 -9.28 -3.29
C CYS A 94 -8.67 -10.37 -2.63
N TYR A 95 -9.99 -10.32 -2.85
CA TYR A 95 -10.93 -11.38 -2.47
C TYR A 95 -11.50 -12.08 -3.71
#